data_AF-A0A3Q2CKE5-F1
#
_entry.id   AF-A0A3Q2CKE5-F1
#
_cell.length_a   1.000
_cell.length_b   1.000
_cell.length_c   1.000
_cell.angle_alpha   90.00
_cell.angle_beta   90.00
_cell.angle_gamma   90.00
#
_symmetry.space_group_name_H-M   'P 1'
#
loop_
_entity.id
_entity.type
_entity.pdbx_description
1 polymer ?
#
loop_
_entity_poly.entity_id
_entity_poly.type
_entity_poly.pdbx_seq_one_letter_code
_entity_poly.pdbx_strand_id
1 'polypeptide(L)'
;MSPSCFVLLLLLPLISAQTVRWGRCPSPPVQPDFKLQEYMGKWYEIEKIPAYFSYGKCIEANYLLRNDGTVLVRNSQVVEGTAKLMDPREPAKLGVSFSRFIPYRPYWVLTTDYTNFTVVYSCTEMFGVGHIHFAWILSRSPSLPDETVQRCKEMLMREGIHVAAMKPTKQDCAPEEDHDGSGEKEN
;
A
#
# COMPACT_ATOMS: atom_id res chain seq x y z
N MET A 1 -31.00 16.76 49.40
CA MET A 1 -29.65 16.85 48.80
C MET A 1 -29.41 15.56 48.05
N SER A 2 -29.67 15.54 46.74
CA SER A 2 -29.43 14.37 45.89
C SER A 2 -28.16 14.63 45.09
N PRO A 3 -27.15 13.74 45.09
CA PRO A 3 -25.97 13.95 44.27
C PRO A 3 -26.33 13.54 42.85
N SER A 4 -26.51 14.52 41.97
CA SER A 4 -26.58 14.29 40.53
C SER A 4 -25.30 13.60 40.08
N CYS A 5 -25.43 12.33 39.70
CA CYS A 5 -24.36 11.55 39.10
C CYS A 5 -24.08 12.11 37.70
N PHE A 6 -23.05 12.95 37.57
CA PHE A 6 -22.55 13.37 36.27
C PHE A 6 -21.91 12.17 35.58
N VAL A 7 -22.69 11.48 34.74
CA VAL A 7 -22.15 10.52 33.77
C VAL A 7 -21.43 11.34 32.69
N LEU A 8 -20.14 11.56 32.90
CA LEU A 8 -19.25 12.11 31.88
C LEU A 8 -19.05 11.03 30.80
N LEU A 9 -19.92 11.02 29.79
CA LEU A 9 -19.71 10.27 28.55
C LEU A 9 -18.47 10.84 27.86
N LEU A 10 -17.30 10.24 28.17
CA LEU A 10 -16.08 10.41 27.39
C LEU A 10 -16.35 9.89 25.98
N LEU A 11 -16.78 10.78 25.08
CA LEU A 11 -16.74 10.57 23.64
C LEU A 11 -15.27 10.49 23.25
N LEU A 12 -14.68 9.29 23.35
CA LEU A 12 -13.38 9.00 22.75
C LEU A 12 -13.52 9.25 21.24
N PRO A 13 -12.75 10.16 20.65
CA PRO A 13 -12.78 10.32 19.21
C PRO A 13 -12.26 9.02 18.59
N LEU A 14 -13.12 8.30 17.87
CA LEU A 14 -12.76 7.14 17.06
C LEU A 14 -11.93 7.61 15.85
N ILE A 15 -10.71 8.06 16.09
CA ILE A 15 -9.70 8.24 15.04
C ILE A 15 -9.08 6.86 14.83
N SER A 16 -9.83 5.97 14.19
CA SER A 16 -9.30 4.67 13.77
C SER A 16 -8.46 4.86 12.51
N ALA A 17 -7.22 5.31 12.69
CA ALA A 17 -6.16 5.28 11.68
C ALA A 17 -5.00 4.38 12.13
N GLN A 18 -5.24 3.45 13.05
CA GLN A 18 -4.19 2.70 13.71
C GLN A 18 -3.83 1.43 12.92
N THR A 19 -2.75 1.52 12.16
CA THR A 19 -2.06 0.37 11.53
C THR A 19 -1.36 -0.54 12.56
N VAL A 20 -1.31 -0.10 13.82
CA VAL A 20 -0.80 -0.88 14.94
C VAL A 20 -1.90 -1.79 15.47
N ARG A 21 -1.61 -3.08 15.57
CA ARG A 21 -2.51 -4.12 16.04
C ARG A 21 -1.81 -4.96 17.10
N TRP A 22 -2.57 -5.57 18.00
CA TRP A 22 -2.04 -6.47 19.02
C TRP A 22 -1.75 -7.86 18.44
N GLY A 23 -0.79 -8.56 19.05
CA GLY A 23 -0.40 -9.90 18.64
C GLY A 23 0.54 -9.94 17.44
N ARG A 24 0.83 -11.17 16.97
CA ARG A 24 1.76 -11.43 15.86
C ARG A 24 1.18 -11.04 14.51
N CYS A 25 2.07 -10.88 13.53
CA CYS A 25 1.66 -10.71 12.15
C CYS A 25 0.88 -11.95 11.66
N PRO A 26 -0.26 -11.75 10.95
CA PRO A 26 -0.82 -12.79 10.10
C PRO A 26 0.22 -13.36 9.13
N SER A 27 0.09 -14.65 8.82
CA SER A 27 0.97 -15.36 7.87
C SER A 27 0.15 -15.87 6.67
N PRO A 28 -0.40 -14.96 5.84
CA PRO A 28 -1.18 -15.34 4.67
C PRO A 28 -0.35 -16.18 3.68
N PRO A 29 -0.98 -17.06 2.89
CA PRO A 29 -0.33 -17.64 1.74
C PRO A 29 0.06 -16.54 0.74
N VAL A 30 1.16 -16.75 0.04
CA VAL A 30 1.65 -15.86 -1.01
C VAL A 30 1.41 -16.47 -2.38
N GLN A 31 1.51 -15.66 -3.43
CA GLN A 31 1.26 -16.09 -4.81
C GLN A 31 2.09 -17.34 -5.13
N PRO A 32 1.45 -18.48 -5.46
CA PRO A 32 2.17 -19.67 -5.86
C PRO A 32 2.87 -19.44 -7.20
N ASP A 33 4.01 -20.10 -7.36
CA ASP A 33 4.85 -20.07 -8.57
C ASP A 33 5.11 -18.65 -9.08
N PHE A 34 5.38 -17.73 -8.15
CA PHE A 34 5.52 -16.31 -8.47
C PHE A 34 6.66 -16.04 -9.45
N LYS A 35 6.32 -15.41 -10.56
CA LYS A 35 7.25 -15.09 -11.64
C LYS A 35 7.69 -13.63 -11.57
N LEU A 36 8.88 -13.42 -10.99
CA LEU A 36 9.42 -12.07 -10.77
C LEU A 36 9.47 -11.23 -12.05
N GLN A 37 9.86 -11.81 -13.19
CA GLN A 37 9.97 -11.08 -14.45
C GLN A 37 8.62 -10.57 -14.97
N GLU A 38 7.56 -11.37 -14.87
CA GLU A 38 6.20 -10.99 -15.30
C GLU A 38 5.61 -9.88 -14.41
N TYR A 39 6.10 -9.75 -13.17
CA TYR A 39 5.66 -8.73 -12.23
C TYR A 39 6.25 -7.33 -12.50
N MET A 40 7.31 -7.24 -13.30
CA MET A 40 8.00 -5.98 -13.57
C MET A 40 7.12 -4.95 -14.30
N GLY A 41 7.61 -3.72 -14.37
CA GLY A 41 6.91 -2.59 -14.98
C GLY A 41 6.06 -1.80 -14.00
N LYS A 42 5.12 -1.03 -14.54
CA LYS A 42 4.32 -0.07 -13.78
C LYS A 42 3.12 -0.73 -13.10
N TRP A 43 2.84 -0.27 -11.89
CA TRP A 43 1.65 -0.57 -11.10
C TRP A 43 1.11 0.73 -10.48
N TYR A 44 -0.18 0.98 -10.66
CA TYR A 44 -0.93 2.08 -10.05
C TYR A 44 -1.47 1.65 -8.69
N GLU A 45 -1.33 2.48 -7.68
CA GLU A 45 -1.94 2.24 -6.37
C GLU A 45 -3.44 2.56 -6.43
N ILE A 46 -4.29 1.55 -6.27
CA ILE A 46 -5.76 1.72 -6.32
C ILE A 46 -6.31 1.92 -4.93
N GLU A 47 -5.92 1.06 -3.99
CA GLU A 47 -6.26 1.22 -2.58
C GLU A 47 -5.09 0.85 -1.69
N LYS A 48 -5.01 1.48 -0.52
CA LYS A 48 -4.00 1.18 0.49
C LYS A 48 -4.55 1.27 1.90
N ILE A 49 -3.98 0.47 2.81
CA ILE A 49 -4.00 0.85 4.23
C ILE A 49 -3.08 2.07 4.37
N PRO A 50 -3.58 3.22 4.85
CA PRO A 50 -2.81 4.45 4.93
C PRO A 50 -1.50 4.25 5.68
N ALA A 51 -0.42 4.70 5.06
CA ALA A 51 0.90 4.72 5.66
C ALA A 51 1.36 6.17 5.79
N TYR A 52 2.06 6.49 6.88
CA TYR A 52 2.58 7.85 7.09
C TYR A 52 3.56 8.30 5.99
N PHE A 53 4.11 7.36 5.22
CA PHE A 53 5.07 7.58 4.13
C PHE A 53 4.43 7.61 2.73
N SER A 54 3.10 7.47 2.60
CA SER A 54 2.40 7.47 1.31
C SER A 54 1.11 8.29 1.41
N TYR A 55 1.09 9.48 0.81
CA TYR A 55 -0.03 10.43 0.91
C TYR A 55 -0.23 11.19 -0.41
N GLY A 56 -1.48 11.34 -0.88
CA GLY A 56 -1.80 12.11 -2.08
C GLY A 56 -2.50 11.29 -3.16
N LYS A 57 -2.45 11.82 -4.39
CA LYS A 57 -3.03 11.24 -5.62
C LYS A 57 -1.90 10.80 -6.58
N CYS A 58 -2.24 10.05 -7.62
CA CYS A 58 -1.32 9.71 -8.72
C CYS A 58 -0.12 8.85 -8.28
N ILE A 59 -0.36 7.96 -7.31
CA ILE A 59 0.70 7.10 -6.78
C ILE A 59 0.88 5.90 -7.70
N GLU A 60 2.07 5.77 -8.27
CA GLU A 60 2.48 4.63 -9.08
C GLU A 60 3.87 4.15 -8.64
N ALA A 61 4.11 2.86 -8.84
CA ALA A 61 5.40 2.21 -8.63
C ALA A 61 5.84 1.52 -9.93
N ASN A 62 7.04 1.84 -10.40
CA ASN A 62 7.65 1.17 -11.53
C ASN A 62 8.80 0.27 -11.06
N TYR A 63 8.72 -1.01 -11.41
CA TYR A 63 9.68 -2.04 -11.01
C TYR A 63 10.57 -2.42 -12.19
N LEU A 64 11.89 -2.29 -12.01
CA LEU A 64 12.88 -2.55 -13.05
C LEU A 64 13.88 -3.59 -12.54
N LEU A 65 13.88 -4.78 -13.15
CA LEU A 65 14.83 -5.85 -12.83
C LEU A 65 16.22 -5.49 -13.35
N ARG A 66 17.24 -5.62 -12.49
CA ARG A 66 18.64 -5.42 -12.82
C ARG A 66 19.34 -6.76 -13.07
N ASN A 67 20.50 -6.69 -13.73
CA ASN A 67 21.32 -7.87 -14.06
C ASN A 67 21.83 -8.62 -12.81
N ASP A 68 21.93 -7.95 -11.66
CA ASP A 68 22.33 -8.55 -10.39
C ASP A 68 21.17 -9.24 -9.64
N GLY A 69 19.97 -9.29 -10.24
CA GLY A 69 18.77 -9.88 -9.66
C GLY A 69 18.04 -8.98 -8.66
N THR A 70 18.53 -7.76 -8.41
CA THR A 70 17.80 -6.76 -7.61
C THR A 70 16.77 -6.03 -8.47
N VAL A 71 15.74 -5.49 -7.83
CA VAL A 71 14.68 -4.72 -8.48
C VAL A 71 14.81 -3.26 -8.03
N LEU A 72 14.98 -2.35 -8.98
CA LEU A 72 14.84 -0.92 -8.73
C LEU A 72 13.35 -0.59 -8.62
N VAL A 73 12.96 0.08 -7.55
CA VAL A 73 11.59 0.53 -7.29
C VAL A 73 11.55 2.04 -7.43
N ARG A 74 10.82 2.56 -8.41
CA ARG A 74 10.59 4.00 -8.57
C ARG A 74 9.17 4.34 -8.19
N ASN A 75 8.97 5.05 -7.09
CA ASN A 75 7.67 5.55 -6.68
C ASN A 75 7.49 7.00 -7.16
N SER A 76 6.32 7.35 -7.71
CA SER A 76 6.03 8.70 -8.22
C SER A 76 6.12 9.79 -7.14
N GLN A 77 6.04 9.44 -5.85
CA GLN A 77 6.20 10.37 -4.72
C GLN A 77 7.65 10.63 -4.32
N VAL A 78 8.59 10.61 -5.29
CA VAL A 78 9.97 11.12 -5.14
C VAL A 78 10.96 10.17 -4.43
N VAL A 79 10.68 8.86 -4.37
CA VAL A 79 11.61 7.91 -3.73
C VAL A 79 12.00 6.76 -4.65
N GLU A 80 13.29 6.70 -4.98
CA GLU A 80 13.91 5.50 -5.52
C GLU A 80 14.28 4.55 -4.38
N GLY A 81 13.95 3.28 -4.55
CA GLY A 81 14.28 2.21 -3.62
C GLY A 81 14.76 0.97 -4.34
N THR A 82 15.04 -0.05 -3.55
CA THR A 82 15.47 -1.37 -4.03
C THR A 82 14.60 -2.44 -3.39
N ALA A 83 14.22 -3.44 -4.18
CA ALA A 83 13.62 -4.67 -3.71
C ALA A 83 14.48 -5.86 -4.12
N LYS A 84 14.42 -6.94 -3.33
CA LYS A 84 15.12 -8.19 -3.63
C LYS A 84 14.37 -9.38 -3.06
N LEU A 85 14.65 -10.57 -3.58
CA LEU A 85 14.19 -11.82 -2.99
C LEU A 85 14.89 -12.03 -1.65
N MET A 86 14.12 -12.31 -0.61
CA MET A 86 14.68 -12.60 0.73
C MET A 86 15.03 -14.09 0.86
N ASP A 87 14.21 -14.95 0.26
CA ASP A 87 14.46 -16.39 0.08
C ASP A 87 14.10 -16.77 -1.37
N PRO A 88 15.05 -17.30 -2.17
CA PRO A 88 14.77 -17.78 -3.52
C PRO A 88 13.68 -18.87 -3.60
N ARG A 89 13.41 -19.59 -2.50
CA ARG A 89 12.36 -20.62 -2.41
C ARG A 89 10.97 -20.03 -2.24
N GLU A 90 10.86 -18.77 -1.81
CA GLU A 90 9.60 -18.04 -1.66
C GLU A 90 9.64 -16.73 -2.45
N PRO A 91 9.66 -16.77 -3.80
CA PRO A 91 9.93 -15.60 -4.64
C PRO A 91 8.88 -14.49 -4.53
N ALA A 92 7.68 -14.81 -4.02
CA ALA A 92 6.63 -13.83 -3.73
C ALA A 92 6.88 -13.02 -2.44
N LYS A 93 7.85 -13.40 -1.60
CA LYS A 93 8.26 -12.69 -0.38
C LYS A 93 9.52 -11.87 -0.64
N LEU A 94 9.30 -10.65 -1.13
CA LEU A 94 10.36 -9.69 -1.33
C LEU A 94 10.63 -8.91 -0.04
N GLY A 95 11.81 -8.31 0.01
CA GLY A 95 12.11 -7.20 0.89
C GLY A 95 12.21 -5.94 0.06
N VAL A 96 11.71 -4.80 0.56
CA VAL A 96 11.91 -3.47 -0.03
C VAL A 96 12.62 -2.52 0.93
N SER A 97 13.52 -1.69 0.43
CA SER A 97 14.14 -0.59 1.18
C SER A 97 14.29 0.64 0.31
N PHE A 98 14.00 1.81 0.88
CA PHE A 98 14.14 3.12 0.25
C PHE A 98 15.33 3.93 0.79
N SER A 99 16.17 3.31 1.64
CA SER A 99 17.38 3.92 2.16
C SER A 99 18.43 2.85 2.45
N ARG A 100 19.70 3.15 2.15
CA ARG A 100 20.82 2.22 2.41
C ARG A 100 21.01 1.92 3.90
N PHE A 101 20.52 2.78 4.78
CA PHE A 101 20.68 2.67 6.23
C PHE A 101 19.47 2.02 6.91
N ILE A 102 18.39 1.77 6.18
CA ILE A 102 17.17 1.17 6.71
C ILE A 102 17.10 -0.29 6.26
N PRO A 103 16.83 -1.25 7.17
CA PRO A 103 16.67 -2.64 6.81
C PRO A 103 15.50 -2.84 5.84
N TYR A 104 15.60 -3.88 5.01
CA TYR A 104 14.52 -4.27 4.12
C TYR A 104 13.26 -4.62 4.92
N ARG A 105 12.13 -4.05 4.49
CA ARG A 105 10.80 -4.33 5.04
C ARG A 105 10.09 -5.38 4.16
N PRO A 106 9.26 -6.26 4.74
CA PRO A 106 8.51 -7.24 3.96
C PRO A 106 7.66 -6.59 2.87
N TYR A 107 7.66 -7.19 1.68
CA TYR A 107 6.80 -6.88 0.55
C TYR A 107 6.33 -8.23 0.00
N TRP A 108 5.19 -8.69 0.45
CA TRP A 108 4.66 -10.01 0.11
C TRP A 108 3.56 -9.87 -0.93
N VAL A 109 3.76 -10.50 -2.09
CA VAL A 109 2.71 -10.59 -3.12
C VAL A 109 1.79 -11.73 -2.73
N LEU A 110 0.60 -11.39 -2.22
CA LEU A 110 -0.38 -12.39 -1.79
C LEU A 110 -1.04 -13.07 -2.98
N THR A 111 -1.39 -12.28 -4.00
CA THR A 111 -1.95 -12.79 -5.26
C THR A 111 -1.75 -11.77 -6.36
N THR A 112 -1.57 -12.24 -7.59
CA THR A 112 -1.54 -11.39 -8.78
C THR A 112 -1.88 -12.23 -10.01
N ASP A 113 -2.52 -11.59 -10.99
CA ASP A 113 -2.65 -12.15 -12.35
C ASP A 113 -1.59 -11.57 -13.30
N TYR A 114 -0.63 -10.81 -12.77
CA TYR A 114 0.47 -10.11 -13.46
C TYR A 114 0.04 -9.00 -14.43
N THR A 115 -1.15 -9.08 -15.02
CA THR A 115 -1.61 -8.23 -16.12
C THR A 115 -2.69 -7.24 -15.75
N ASN A 116 -3.41 -7.43 -14.64
CA ASN A 116 -4.47 -6.51 -14.23
C ASN A 116 -4.30 -6.05 -12.78
N PHE A 117 -4.10 -6.96 -11.83
CA PHE A 117 -4.06 -6.60 -10.41
C PHE A 117 -3.01 -7.38 -9.61
N THR A 118 -2.65 -6.82 -8.47
CA THR A 118 -1.84 -7.49 -7.45
C THR A 118 -2.28 -7.02 -6.07
N VAL A 119 -2.26 -7.93 -5.10
CA VAL A 119 -2.47 -7.61 -3.69
C VAL A 119 -1.17 -7.84 -2.94
N VAL A 120 -0.70 -6.78 -2.29
CA VAL A 120 0.57 -6.75 -1.57
C VAL A 120 0.31 -6.56 -0.10
N TYR A 121 1.07 -7.27 0.74
CA TYR A 121 1.02 -7.17 2.18
C TYR A 121 2.40 -6.92 2.77
N SER A 122 2.45 -6.11 3.83
CA SER A 122 3.65 -5.89 4.62
C SER A 122 3.26 -5.91 6.09
N CYS A 123 4.01 -6.63 6.91
CA CYS A 123 3.82 -6.64 8.34
C CYS A 123 5.16 -6.67 9.06
N THR A 124 5.26 -5.94 10.16
CA THR A 124 6.43 -5.91 11.01
C THR A 124 5.99 -5.99 12.46
N GLU A 125 6.49 -7.00 13.17
CA GLU A 125 6.24 -7.13 14.61
C GLU A 125 6.95 -5.99 15.38
N MET A 126 6.27 -5.50 16.41
CA MET A 126 6.72 -4.46 17.30
C MET A 126 6.96 -5.07 18.68
N PHE A 127 8.22 -5.37 18.99
CA PHE A 127 8.69 -5.83 20.30
C PHE A 127 7.87 -6.99 20.91
N GLY A 128 7.29 -7.86 20.07
CA GLY A 128 6.51 -9.02 20.49
C GLY A 128 5.13 -8.72 21.10
N VAL A 129 4.72 -7.45 21.21
CA VAL A 129 3.42 -7.06 21.80
C VAL A 129 2.35 -6.79 20.74
N GLY A 130 2.78 -6.34 19.57
CA GLY A 130 1.90 -6.04 18.47
C GLY A 130 2.64 -6.05 17.15
N HIS A 131 1.99 -5.56 16.12
CA HIS A 131 2.57 -5.39 14.80
C HIS A 131 2.02 -4.15 14.13
N ILE A 132 2.80 -3.63 13.18
CA ILE A 132 2.32 -2.67 12.19
C ILE A 132 2.14 -3.41 10.86
N HIS A 133 1.03 -3.15 10.18
CA HIS A 133 0.78 -3.75 8.87
C HIS A 133 0.28 -2.74 7.85
N PHE A 134 0.51 -3.09 6.59
CA PHE A 134 0.08 -2.37 5.41
C PHE A 134 -0.41 -3.37 4.36
N ALA A 135 -1.35 -2.93 3.54
CA ALA A 135 -1.79 -3.68 2.39
C ALA A 135 -2.06 -2.72 1.24
N TRP A 136 -1.79 -3.17 0.03
CA TRP A 136 -2.04 -2.42 -1.20
C TRP A 136 -2.76 -3.29 -2.21
N ILE A 137 -3.75 -2.71 -2.87
CA ILE A 137 -4.30 -3.21 -4.12
C ILE A 137 -3.72 -2.35 -5.22
N LEU A 138 -2.95 -2.95 -6.12
CA LEU A 138 -2.37 -2.25 -7.26
C LEU A 138 -2.98 -2.77 -8.57
N SER A 139 -2.98 -1.94 -9.60
CA SER A 139 -3.49 -2.26 -10.94
C SER A 139 -2.50 -1.90 -12.04
N ARG A 140 -2.58 -2.58 -13.19
CA ARG A 140 -1.85 -2.16 -14.41
C ARG A 140 -2.48 -0.95 -15.09
N SER A 141 -3.72 -0.62 -14.74
CA SER A 141 -4.47 0.55 -15.21
C SER A 141 -4.68 1.56 -14.07
N PRO A 142 -4.86 2.87 -14.35
CA PRO A 142 -5.24 3.87 -13.35
C PRO A 142 -6.56 3.58 -12.61
N SER A 143 -7.35 2.63 -13.11
CA SER A 143 -8.57 2.13 -12.45
C SER A 143 -8.59 0.61 -12.40
N LEU A 144 -9.45 0.08 -11.54
CA LEU A 144 -9.74 -1.35 -11.43
C LEU A 144 -11.25 -1.49 -11.16
N PRO A 145 -11.94 -2.49 -11.74
CA PRO A 145 -13.37 -2.69 -11.47
C PRO A 145 -13.66 -2.87 -9.99
N ASP A 146 -14.75 -2.26 -9.50
CA ASP A 146 -15.14 -2.30 -8.08
C ASP A 146 -15.31 -3.75 -7.57
N GLU A 147 -15.85 -4.63 -8.41
CA GLU A 147 -15.96 -6.07 -8.10
C GLU A 147 -14.60 -6.71 -7.82
N THR A 148 -13.59 -6.40 -8.63
CA THR A 148 -12.22 -6.90 -8.44
C THR A 148 -11.61 -6.35 -7.15
N VAL A 149 -11.80 -5.05 -6.87
CA VAL A 149 -11.33 -4.43 -5.62
C VAL A 149 -11.97 -5.09 -4.41
N GLN A 150 -13.28 -5.33 -4.46
CA GLN A 150 -14.03 -5.98 -3.38
C GLN A 150 -13.55 -7.42 -3.16
N ARG A 151 -13.34 -8.19 -4.24
CA ARG A 151 -12.76 -9.55 -4.17
C ARG A 151 -11.37 -9.55 -3.51
N CYS A 152 -10.52 -8.56 -3.83
CA CYS A 152 -9.21 -8.40 -3.19
C CYS A 152 -9.34 -8.13 -1.68
N LYS A 153 -10.28 -7.27 -1.27
CA LYS A 153 -10.55 -6.98 0.15
C LYS A 153 -11.08 -8.21 0.89
N GLU A 154 -11.97 -8.98 0.28
CA GLU A 154 -12.49 -10.22 0.86
C GLU A 154 -11.41 -11.27 1.07
N MET A 155 -10.47 -11.38 0.13
CA MET A 155 -9.29 -12.23 0.30
C MET A 155 -8.45 -11.75 1.49
N LEU A 156 -8.12 -10.46 1.58
CA LEU A 156 -7.38 -9.90 2.72
C LEU A 156 -8.08 -10.22 4.06
N MET A 157 -9.40 -10.01 4.15
CA MET A 157 -10.17 -10.30 5.35
C MET A 157 -10.14 -11.78 5.73
N ARG A 158 -10.24 -12.69 4.74
CA ARG A 158 -10.16 -14.14 4.95
C ARG A 158 -8.83 -14.55 5.57
N GLU A 159 -7.75 -13.89 5.17
CA GLU A 159 -6.41 -14.13 5.70
C GLU A 159 -6.10 -13.35 7.00
N GLY A 160 -7.12 -12.76 7.64
CA GLY A 160 -6.98 -12.06 8.92
C GLY A 160 -6.41 -10.64 8.80
N ILE A 161 -6.34 -10.08 7.59
CA ILE A 161 -5.88 -8.71 7.35
C ILE A 161 -7.09 -7.77 7.34
N HIS A 162 -7.16 -6.89 8.33
CA HIS A 162 -8.26 -5.94 8.44
C HIS A 162 -8.18 -4.83 7.38
N VAL A 163 -9.24 -4.70 6.58
CA VAL A 163 -9.34 -3.73 5.49
C VAL A 163 -10.15 -2.48 5.82
N ALA A 164 -10.69 -2.36 7.03
CA ALA A 164 -11.55 -1.22 7.42
C ALA A 164 -10.83 0.14 7.31
N ALA A 165 -9.51 0.14 7.44
CA ALA A 165 -8.70 1.34 7.28
C ALA A 165 -8.29 1.61 5.83
N MET A 166 -8.53 0.70 4.89
CA MET A 166 -8.14 0.88 3.49
C MET A 166 -8.85 2.09 2.88
N LYS A 167 -8.10 2.88 2.13
CA LYS A 167 -8.59 4.07 1.44
C LYS A 167 -8.26 3.98 -0.05
N PRO A 168 -9.18 4.42 -0.93
CA PRO A 168 -8.89 4.58 -2.34
C PRO A 168 -7.86 5.69 -2.56
N THR A 169 -7.01 5.48 -3.56
CA THR A 169 -6.05 6.46 -4.06
C THR A 169 -6.58 7.01 -5.38
N LYS A 170 -6.70 8.34 -5.48
CA LYS A 170 -7.16 8.97 -6.71
C LYS A 170 -6.08 8.91 -7.79
N GLN A 171 -6.48 8.60 -9.03
CA GLN A 171 -5.60 8.49 -10.20
C GLN A 171 -6.00 9.46 -11.33
N ASP A 172 -6.75 10.51 -11.01
CA ASP A 172 -7.15 11.61 -11.89
C ASP A 172 -6.01 12.63 -12.07
N CYS A 173 -5.01 12.24 -12.84
CA CYS A 173 -3.73 12.93 -12.99
C CYS A 173 -3.70 13.81 -14.24
N ALA A 174 -4.66 14.71 -14.41
CA ALA A 174 -4.50 15.80 -15.38
C ALA A 174 -3.48 16.81 -14.82
N PRO A 175 -2.61 17.41 -15.65
CA PRO A 175 -1.94 18.65 -15.27
C PRO A 175 -3.03 19.68 -14.93
N GLU A 176 -2.90 20.39 -13.81
CA GLU A 176 -3.73 21.57 -13.59
C GLU A 176 -3.35 22.57 -14.71
N GLU A 177 -4.28 22.90 -15.59
CA GLU A 177 -4.07 23.96 -16.57
C GLU A 177 -3.90 25.26 -15.80
N ASP A 178 -2.72 25.88 -15.91
CA ASP A 178 -2.49 27.24 -15.43
C ASP A 178 -3.45 28.19 -16.16
N HIS A 179 -4.58 28.51 -15.54
CA HIS A 179 -5.42 29.63 -15.93
C HIS A 179 -4.68 30.93 -15.54
N ASP A 180 -3.63 31.28 -16.28
CA ASP A 180 -3.11 32.65 -16.28
C ASP A 180 -4.05 33.53 -17.11
N GLY A 181 -5.07 34.06 -16.43
CA GLY A 181 -5.90 35.14 -16.93
C GLY A 181 -5.14 36.46 -16.84
N SER A 182 -4.30 36.77 -17.83
CA SER A 182 -3.89 38.14 -18.10
C SER A 182 -4.71 38.70 -19.27
N GLY A 183 -5.74 39.47 -18.90
CA GLY A 183 -6.57 40.21 -19.82
C GLY A 183 -5.74 41.20 -20.64
N GLU A 184 -5.81 41.03 -21.95
CA GLU A 184 -5.47 42.01 -22.97
C GLU A 184 -6.34 43.26 -22.74
N LYS A 185 -5.72 44.36 -22.31
CA LYS A 185 -6.31 45.70 -22.43
C LYS A 185 -5.70 46.36 -23.66
N GLU A 186 -6.38 46.23 -24.79
CA GLU A 186 -6.33 47.19 -25.89
C GLU A 186 -7.46 48.21 -25.74
N ASN A 187 -7.11 49.46 -26.11
CA ASN A 187 -7.88 50.72 -26.13
C ASN A 187 -8.10 51.48 -24.82
#